data_AF-A0A1D1W481-F1
#
_entry.id   AF-A0A1D1W481-F1
#
_cell.length_a   1.000
_cell.length_b   1.000
_cell.length_c   1.000
_cell.angle_alpha   90.00
_cell.angle_beta   90.00
_cell.angle_gamma   90.00
#
_symmetry.space_group_name_H-M   'P 1'
#
loop_
_entity.id
_entity.type
_entity.pdbx_description
1 polymer ?
#
loop_
_entity_poly.entity_id
_entity_poly.type
_entity_poly.pdbx_seq_one_letter_code
_entity_poly.pdbx_strand_id
1 'polypeptide(L)'
;MDGGEEKGTPSSSCPLSADPVTRRVAGLWLVNASTNQVDTCGRQLDYANGTQLEHAGIHSTTQIAQAVFPILLILGTVGNFFYIHTFMREIRRKSLIVYLTSLCLANVFVLWLHIPGYAGTYFPKVQLNMQYMDAMERTLGILVWVQQTIILMSSWILIASIVERLLLPTKWRISPAKTKAKQAVIVCIVLSIVAVVVSIPHVVFYQRALVQMQEVTNGESTSCRVVLLVDWFHKYTRVHQSSGLFHYELIVQAITFTVLLLVFVALSIVRLAGERDASQGVVPTWTMLHRSCILYFVTQLPDLLFTFTIRFASYPSCAISLSEDFIALWWPVVSMICLLNYAINFFLYIGSLTDRLVKSQSKAPRIVTPRTADYELRPLKSSRSLSAAGLFRRTPKTSLTVPAEPALKKNKSSTAFLLNPVGTILAYPQFQELWLFLPFRNRIYQPFLIFSTDENGTSISNFLATVSGYSSTIMVVKTMKGEIFGAFCGSSWGERTLGKREYLFFGTGETFLFVFDPKLRLYPWVGLCGRRTTAESSLFLAADSHNLSIGGGGGGMAIGFEGSLARGFSSPCLTFDNAPLCERGEFETSVMEVYGFSDQMEM
;
A
#
# COMPACT_ATOMS: atom_id res chain seq x y z
N MET A 1 -86.03 16.15 -14.61
CA MET A 1 -86.21 16.59 -13.22
C MET A 1 -86.17 15.33 -12.37
N ASP A 2 -85.01 14.68 -12.25
CA ASP A 2 -83.83 15.05 -11.44
C ASP A 2 -84.06 14.99 -9.93
N GLY A 3 -83.18 14.20 -9.29
CA GLY A 3 -82.75 14.32 -7.90
C GLY A 3 -83.38 13.29 -6.94
N GLY A 4 -82.65 12.38 -6.30
CA GLY A 4 -81.20 12.14 -6.23
C GLY A 4 -80.93 10.99 -5.26
N GLU A 5 -80.09 10.03 -5.67
CA GLU A 5 -79.52 8.99 -4.82
C GLU A 5 -78.46 9.58 -3.89
N GLU A 6 -78.63 9.42 -2.57
CA GLU A 6 -77.56 9.61 -1.59
C GLU A 6 -76.48 8.53 -1.79
N LYS A 7 -75.40 8.89 -2.49
CA LYS A 7 -74.14 8.13 -2.42
C LYS A 7 -73.51 8.35 -1.04
N GLY A 8 -73.62 7.34 -0.18
CA GLY A 8 -72.74 7.18 0.98
C GLY A 8 -71.29 7.16 0.53
N THR A 9 -70.52 8.15 0.97
CA THR A 9 -69.07 8.20 0.81
C THR A 9 -68.43 7.13 1.72
N PRO A 10 -67.62 6.18 1.20
CA PRO A 10 -66.82 5.36 2.08
C PRO A 10 -65.70 6.23 2.66
N SER A 11 -65.72 6.40 3.97
CA SER A 11 -64.70 7.07 4.77
C SER A 11 -63.37 6.30 4.72
N SER A 12 -62.60 6.46 3.63
CA SER A 12 -61.21 6.00 3.55
C SER A 12 -60.29 6.98 4.30
N SER A 13 -60.36 6.96 5.63
CA SER A 13 -59.37 7.65 6.48
C SER A 13 -58.24 6.66 6.82
N CYS A 14 -57.09 6.82 6.15
CA CYS A 14 -55.85 6.08 6.41
C CYS A 14 -55.43 6.43 7.87
N PRO A 15 -55.35 5.47 8.82
CA PRO A 15 -55.18 5.76 10.25
C PRO A 15 -53.69 6.00 10.58
N LEU A 16 -53.09 7.01 9.95
CA LEU A 16 -51.74 7.46 10.29
C LEU A 16 -51.79 8.99 10.36
N SER A 17 -52.16 9.50 11.53
CA SER A 17 -52.19 10.92 11.85
C SER A 17 -50.83 11.57 11.57
N ALA A 18 -50.89 12.72 10.91
CA ALA A 18 -49.77 13.53 10.45
C ALA A 18 -48.79 13.92 11.58
N ASP A 19 -47.60 13.32 11.56
CA ASP A 19 -46.39 13.93 12.10
C ASP A 19 -45.16 13.39 11.34
N PRO A 20 -44.75 14.00 10.20
CA PRO A 20 -43.92 13.30 9.20
C PRO A 20 -42.41 13.46 9.37
N VAL A 21 -41.90 14.31 10.27
CA VAL A 21 -40.48 14.73 10.24
C VAL A 21 -39.66 14.21 11.43
N THR A 22 -40.28 13.91 12.56
CA THR A 22 -39.54 13.55 13.79
C THR A 22 -39.65 12.08 14.20
N ARG A 23 -40.64 11.32 13.67
CA ARG A 23 -40.91 9.92 14.08
C ARG A 23 -40.38 8.83 13.12
N ARG A 24 -39.66 9.17 12.04
CA ARG A 24 -39.39 8.23 10.92
C ARG A 24 -37.92 7.95 10.61
N VAL A 25 -37.03 8.04 11.60
CA VAL A 25 -35.62 7.62 11.43
C VAL A 25 -35.27 6.43 12.33
N ALA A 26 -36.10 6.13 13.33
CA ALA A 26 -35.95 4.99 14.23
C ALA A 26 -37.27 4.20 14.26
N GLY A 27 -37.18 2.88 14.16
CA GLY A 27 -38.28 2.00 14.52
C GLY A 27 -38.85 1.23 13.35
N LEU A 28 -38.32 0.04 13.09
CA LEU A 28 -39.07 -1.20 12.82
C LEU A 28 -38.11 -2.26 12.23
N TRP A 29 -36.99 -2.54 12.91
CA TRP A 29 -36.14 -3.73 12.71
C TRP A 29 -36.72 -4.98 13.37
N LEU A 30 -37.64 -4.83 14.32
CA LEU A 30 -38.16 -5.90 15.15
C LEU A 30 -39.68 -5.94 15.20
N VAL A 31 -40.45 -5.18 14.43
CA VAL A 31 -41.91 -5.05 14.70
C VAL A 31 -42.79 -5.97 13.82
N ASN A 32 -43.83 -6.54 14.44
CA ASN A 32 -44.78 -7.45 13.82
C ASN A 32 -45.88 -6.68 13.03
N ALA A 33 -46.07 -7.05 11.75
CA ALA A 33 -46.94 -6.33 10.82
C ALA A 33 -48.44 -6.42 11.14
N SER A 34 -48.88 -7.38 11.98
CA SER A 34 -50.29 -7.49 12.37
C SER A 34 -50.70 -6.48 13.45
N THR A 35 -49.73 -5.91 14.17
CA THR A 35 -49.95 -5.13 15.40
C THR A 35 -48.75 -4.21 15.60
N ASN A 36 -48.90 -2.90 15.32
CA ASN A 36 -47.89 -1.84 15.50
C ASN A 36 -47.38 -1.64 16.95
N GLN A 37 -47.57 -2.63 17.84
CA GLN A 37 -47.28 -2.55 19.27
C GLN A 37 -46.47 -3.75 19.79
N VAL A 38 -46.14 -4.74 18.94
CA VAL A 38 -45.36 -5.91 19.36
C VAL A 38 -44.26 -6.23 18.36
N ASP A 39 -43.17 -6.77 18.89
CA ASP A 39 -42.01 -7.18 18.13
C ASP A 39 -42.22 -8.55 17.42
N THR A 40 -41.25 -9.01 16.62
CA THR A 40 -41.26 -10.29 15.88
C THR A 40 -41.33 -11.50 16.79
N CYS A 41 -41.05 -11.31 18.08
CA CYS A 41 -41.12 -12.29 19.15
C CYS A 41 -42.40 -12.16 20.00
N GLY A 42 -43.31 -11.25 19.65
CA GLY A 42 -44.55 -11.00 20.37
C GLY A 42 -44.40 -10.17 21.65
N ARG A 43 -43.24 -9.55 21.89
CA ARG A 43 -42.99 -8.67 23.05
C ARG A 43 -43.55 -7.27 22.78
N GLN A 44 -44.18 -6.63 23.77
CA GLN A 44 -44.67 -5.28 23.60
C GLN A 44 -43.53 -4.29 23.39
N LEU A 45 -43.70 -3.39 22.42
CA LEU A 45 -42.78 -2.31 22.15
C LEU A 45 -43.14 -1.16 23.08
N ASP A 46 -42.34 -0.97 24.12
CA ASP A 46 -42.39 0.26 24.91
C ASP A 46 -41.87 1.40 24.04
N TYR A 47 -42.77 2.09 23.33
CA TYR A 47 -42.55 3.44 22.81
C TYR A 47 -42.49 4.43 23.98
N ALA A 48 -41.66 4.14 25.00
CA ALA A 48 -41.34 5.10 26.02
C ALA A 48 -40.60 6.26 25.34
N ASN A 49 -40.94 7.49 25.71
CA ASN A 49 -40.29 8.72 25.25
C ASN A 49 -38.76 8.55 25.27
N GLY A 50 -38.16 8.19 24.13
CA GLY A 50 -36.71 8.09 24.01
C GLY A 50 -36.13 9.40 24.49
N THR A 51 -35.12 9.31 25.35
CA THR A 51 -34.55 10.52 25.96
C THR A 51 -34.05 11.46 24.85
N GLN A 52 -34.09 12.78 25.06
CA GLN A 52 -33.57 13.72 24.05
C GLN A 52 -32.11 13.41 23.66
N LEU A 53 -31.35 12.77 24.56
CA LEU A 53 -29.99 12.30 24.29
C LEU A 53 -29.92 11.16 23.27
N GLU A 54 -30.83 10.20 23.30
CA GLU A 54 -30.84 9.07 22.34
C GLU A 54 -31.16 9.56 20.92
N HIS A 55 -32.15 10.45 20.79
CA HIS A 55 -32.49 11.09 19.52
C HIS A 55 -31.33 11.95 18.96
N ALA A 56 -30.63 12.67 19.83
CA ALA A 56 -29.43 13.45 19.46
C ALA A 56 -28.26 12.55 19.01
N GLY A 57 -28.09 11.39 19.64
CA GLY A 57 -27.10 10.38 19.27
C GLY A 57 -27.36 9.78 17.88
N ILE A 58 -28.59 9.39 17.59
CA ILE A 58 -28.98 8.84 16.27
C ILE A 58 -28.78 9.88 15.16
N HIS A 59 -29.16 11.14 15.42
CA HIS A 59 -28.92 12.22 14.46
C HIS A 59 -27.42 12.48 14.23
N SER A 60 -26.60 12.38 15.27
CA SER A 60 -25.15 12.60 15.16
C SER A 60 -24.46 11.49 14.35
N THR A 61 -24.78 10.23 14.62
CA THR A 61 -24.17 9.07 13.91
C THR A 61 -24.55 9.03 12.43
N THR A 62 -25.80 9.36 12.10
CA THR A 62 -26.26 9.45 10.70
C THR A 62 -25.59 10.60 9.94
N GLN A 63 -25.39 11.77 10.57
CA GLN A 63 -24.61 12.87 9.98
C GLN A 63 -23.14 12.51 9.74
N ILE A 64 -22.52 11.79 10.69
CA ILE A 64 -21.15 11.30 10.52
C ILE A 64 -21.08 10.34 9.33
N ALA A 65 -21.99 9.38 9.23
CA ALA A 65 -22.02 8.44 8.11
C ALA A 65 -22.22 9.15 6.76
N GLN A 66 -23.06 10.20 6.73
CA GLN A 66 -23.25 11.06 5.56
C GLN A 66 -21.98 11.82 5.15
N ALA A 67 -21.14 12.22 6.11
CA ALA A 67 -19.88 12.90 5.80
C ALA A 67 -18.76 11.92 5.42
N VAL A 68 -18.70 10.75 6.05
CA VAL A 68 -17.59 9.80 5.94
C VAL A 68 -17.64 9.01 4.63
N PHE A 69 -18.81 8.55 4.19
CA PHE A 69 -18.90 7.69 3.01
C PHE A 69 -18.29 8.32 1.73
N PRO A 70 -18.56 9.60 1.38
CA PRO A 70 -17.92 10.23 0.22
C PRO A 70 -16.39 10.24 0.29
N ILE A 71 -15.83 10.41 1.49
CA ILE A 71 -14.37 10.39 1.72
C ILE A 71 -13.84 8.97 1.44
N LEU A 72 -14.50 7.94 1.97
CA LEU A 72 -14.14 6.54 1.73
C LEU A 72 -14.27 6.15 0.26
N LEU A 73 -15.32 6.63 -0.43
CA LEU A 73 -15.53 6.41 -1.85
C LEU A 73 -14.41 7.01 -2.69
N ILE A 74 -14.03 8.27 -2.44
CA ILE A 74 -12.94 8.94 -3.16
C ILE A 74 -11.61 8.24 -2.89
N LEU A 75 -11.29 8.02 -1.62
CA LEU A 75 -10.04 7.40 -1.19
C LEU A 75 -9.90 5.99 -1.78
N GLY A 76 -10.94 5.18 -1.64
CA GLY A 76 -10.98 3.81 -2.16
C GLY A 76 -10.94 3.77 -3.67
N THR A 77 -11.64 4.66 -4.37
CA THR A 77 -11.62 4.72 -5.85
C THR A 77 -10.23 5.09 -6.34
N VAL A 78 -9.67 6.21 -5.88
CA VAL A 78 -8.36 6.70 -6.33
C VAL A 78 -7.25 5.70 -6.00
N GLY A 79 -7.23 5.20 -4.77
CA GLY A 79 -6.18 4.28 -4.30
C GLY A 79 -6.19 2.92 -5.01
N ASN A 80 -7.36 2.29 -5.14
CA ASN A 80 -7.47 1.00 -5.81
C ASN A 80 -7.19 1.13 -7.32
N PHE A 81 -7.64 2.20 -8.00
CA PHE A 81 -7.29 2.44 -9.41
C PHE A 81 -5.81 2.73 -9.61
N PHE A 82 -5.19 3.49 -8.72
CA PHE A 82 -3.75 3.74 -8.76
C PHE A 82 -2.98 2.41 -8.70
N TYR A 83 -3.33 1.54 -7.75
CA TYR A 83 -2.72 0.21 -7.64
C TYR A 83 -2.88 -0.61 -8.93
N ILE A 84 -4.11 -0.67 -9.46
CA ILE A 84 -4.39 -1.38 -10.72
C ILE A 84 -3.49 -0.82 -11.81
N HIS A 85 -3.50 0.50 -12.04
CA HIS A 85 -2.72 1.17 -13.08
C HIS A 85 -1.23 0.86 -12.99
N THR A 86 -0.63 0.91 -11.79
CA THR A 86 0.79 0.60 -11.58
C THR A 86 1.13 -0.84 -11.98
N PHE A 87 0.24 -1.81 -11.70
CA PHE A 87 0.52 -3.24 -11.89
C PHE A 87 -0.13 -3.90 -13.10
N MET A 88 -0.93 -3.18 -13.89
CA MET A 88 -1.59 -3.70 -15.09
C MET A 88 -0.61 -4.40 -16.05
N ARG A 89 0.60 -3.85 -16.20
CA ARG A 89 1.63 -4.40 -17.11
C ARG A 89 2.31 -5.65 -16.57
N GLU A 90 2.32 -5.85 -15.25
CA GLU A 90 2.95 -7.00 -14.59
C GLU A 90 2.02 -8.20 -14.37
N ILE A 91 0.71 -8.02 -14.54
CA ILE A 91 -0.33 -9.02 -14.22
C ILE A 91 -0.09 -10.40 -14.89
N ARG A 92 0.53 -10.42 -16.07
CA ARG A 92 0.83 -11.65 -16.83
C ARG A 92 2.00 -12.46 -16.27
N ARG A 93 2.69 -11.96 -15.24
CA ARG A 93 3.96 -12.53 -14.75
C ARG A 93 3.87 -13.12 -13.35
N LYS A 94 2.94 -12.69 -12.49
CA LYS A 94 2.85 -13.11 -11.08
C LYS A 94 1.40 -13.32 -10.66
N SER A 95 1.07 -14.50 -10.12
CA SER A 95 -0.27 -14.83 -9.61
C SER A 95 -0.73 -13.89 -8.48
N LEU A 96 0.19 -13.43 -7.61
CA LEU A 96 -0.15 -12.46 -6.55
C LEU A 96 -0.78 -11.19 -7.13
N ILE A 97 -0.20 -10.67 -8.21
CA ILE A 97 -0.67 -9.44 -8.85
C ILE A 97 -2.06 -9.67 -9.44
N VAL A 98 -2.31 -10.84 -10.03
CA VAL A 98 -3.65 -11.21 -10.51
C VAL A 98 -4.68 -11.11 -9.38
N TYR A 99 -4.44 -11.78 -8.25
CA TYR A 99 -5.38 -11.72 -7.12
C TYR A 99 -5.57 -10.30 -6.58
N LEU A 100 -4.49 -9.54 -6.38
CA LEU A 100 -4.58 -8.18 -5.82
C LEU A 100 -5.26 -7.21 -6.79
N THR A 101 -5.02 -7.33 -8.10
CA THR A 101 -5.72 -6.53 -9.10
C THR A 101 -7.21 -6.87 -9.13
N SER A 102 -7.57 -8.16 -9.11
CA SER A 102 -8.97 -8.59 -9.02
C SER A 102 -9.63 -8.09 -7.72
N LEU A 103 -8.90 -8.12 -6.61
CA LEU A 103 -9.35 -7.63 -5.31
C LEU A 103 -9.59 -6.11 -5.30
N CYS A 104 -8.64 -5.32 -5.82
CA CYS A 104 -8.80 -3.87 -5.97
C CYS A 104 -9.98 -3.52 -6.88
N LEU A 105 -10.18 -4.26 -7.97
CA LEU A 105 -11.31 -4.07 -8.86
C LEU A 105 -12.64 -4.35 -8.12
N ALA A 106 -12.71 -5.46 -7.37
CA ALA A 106 -13.87 -5.79 -6.56
C ALA A 106 -14.20 -4.68 -5.54
N ASN A 107 -13.19 -4.20 -4.83
CA ASN A 107 -13.34 -3.17 -3.80
C ASN A 107 -13.92 -1.86 -4.37
N VAL A 108 -13.51 -1.46 -5.57
CA VAL A 108 -14.11 -0.29 -6.26
C VAL A 108 -15.59 -0.54 -6.52
N PHE A 109 -15.96 -1.70 -7.06
CA PHE A 109 -17.37 -2.00 -7.32
C PHE A 109 -18.21 -2.06 -6.04
N VAL A 110 -17.69 -2.60 -4.94
CA VAL A 110 -18.41 -2.59 -3.64
C VAL A 110 -18.75 -1.16 -3.22
N LEU A 111 -17.79 -0.24 -3.28
CA LEU A 111 -18.00 1.16 -2.89
C LEU A 111 -19.01 1.86 -3.80
N TRP A 112 -18.95 1.63 -5.11
CA TRP A 112 -19.85 2.27 -6.08
C TRP A 112 -21.27 1.72 -6.02
N LEU A 113 -21.45 0.42 -5.82
CA LEU A 113 -22.77 -0.20 -5.66
C LEU A 113 -23.45 0.19 -4.34
N HIS A 114 -22.70 0.72 -3.37
CA HIS A 114 -23.27 1.25 -2.13
C HIS A 114 -23.96 2.62 -2.31
N ILE A 115 -23.66 3.36 -3.38
CA ILE A 115 -24.15 4.73 -3.61
C ILE A 115 -25.68 4.84 -3.60
N PRO A 116 -26.46 3.97 -4.29
CA PRO A 116 -27.91 4.08 -4.28
C PRO A 116 -28.51 3.88 -2.87
N GLY A 117 -28.07 2.85 -2.14
CA GLY A 117 -28.52 2.62 -0.76
C GLY A 117 -28.18 3.80 0.16
N TYR A 118 -26.96 4.32 0.02
CA TYR A 118 -26.51 5.52 0.72
C TYR A 118 -27.36 6.76 0.39
N ALA A 119 -27.64 7.01 -0.89
CA ALA A 119 -28.45 8.14 -1.32
C ALA A 119 -29.88 8.09 -0.76
N GLY A 120 -30.52 6.90 -0.82
CA GLY A 120 -31.85 6.68 -0.26
C GLY A 120 -31.90 6.74 1.27
N THR A 121 -30.79 6.46 1.95
CA THR A 121 -30.75 6.46 3.43
C THR A 121 -30.50 7.85 4.01
N TYR A 122 -29.55 8.61 3.46
CA TYR A 122 -29.03 9.81 4.12
C TYR A 122 -29.48 11.14 3.49
N PHE A 123 -30.19 11.12 2.35
CA PHE A 123 -30.67 12.35 1.70
C PHE A 123 -32.20 12.45 1.68
N PRO A 124 -32.79 13.33 2.51
CA PRO A 124 -34.24 13.52 2.55
C PRO A 124 -34.86 13.90 1.20
N LYS A 125 -34.14 14.70 0.39
CA LYS A 125 -34.59 15.08 -0.96
C LYS A 125 -34.72 13.88 -1.90
N VAL A 126 -33.88 12.86 -1.73
CA VAL A 126 -33.91 11.62 -2.53
C VAL A 126 -35.05 10.72 -2.05
N GLN A 127 -35.26 10.64 -0.73
CA GLN A 127 -36.37 9.90 -0.13
C GLN A 127 -37.74 10.41 -0.59
N LEU A 128 -37.88 11.72 -0.80
CA LEU A 128 -39.10 12.35 -1.29
C LEU A 128 -39.32 12.17 -2.80
N ASN A 129 -38.34 11.65 -3.54
CA ASN A 129 -38.47 11.43 -4.98
C ASN A 129 -39.14 10.07 -5.26
N MET A 130 -40.43 10.09 -5.59
CA MET A 130 -41.22 8.87 -5.84
C MET A 130 -40.69 8.02 -7.01
N GLN A 131 -40.15 8.63 -8.06
CA GLN A 131 -39.59 7.89 -9.19
C GLN A 131 -38.35 7.09 -8.77
N TYR A 132 -37.50 7.71 -7.96
CA TYR A 132 -36.33 7.05 -7.41
C TYR A 132 -36.71 5.89 -6.48
N MET A 133 -37.68 6.10 -5.60
CA MET A 133 -38.10 5.09 -4.63
C MET A 133 -38.80 3.89 -5.29
N ASP A 134 -39.67 4.10 -6.30
CA ASP A 134 -40.28 3.01 -7.07
C ASP A 134 -39.23 2.24 -7.89
N ALA A 135 -38.25 2.95 -8.48
CA ALA A 135 -37.15 2.30 -9.18
C ALA A 135 -36.28 1.45 -8.23
N MET A 136 -35.96 1.97 -7.04
CA MET A 136 -35.22 1.23 -6.02
C MET A 136 -35.99 0.01 -5.53
N GLU A 137 -37.28 0.12 -5.23
CA GLU A 137 -38.09 -1.02 -4.80
C GLU A 137 -38.01 -2.21 -5.77
N ARG A 138 -38.06 -1.95 -7.08
CA ARG A 138 -38.03 -3.00 -8.12
C ARG A 138 -36.63 -3.58 -8.33
N THR A 139 -35.58 -2.79 -8.14
CA THR A 139 -34.20 -3.15 -8.52
C THR A 139 -33.29 -3.50 -7.34
N LEU A 140 -33.70 -3.19 -6.12
CA LEU A 140 -32.88 -3.35 -4.91
C LEU A 140 -32.44 -4.79 -4.65
N GLY A 141 -33.29 -5.79 -4.89
CA GLY A 141 -32.89 -7.20 -4.75
C GLY A 141 -31.73 -7.59 -5.67
N ILE A 142 -31.74 -7.05 -6.90
CA ILE A 142 -30.65 -7.24 -7.86
C ILE A 142 -29.41 -6.48 -7.38
N LEU A 143 -29.57 -5.24 -6.92
CA LEU A 143 -28.45 -4.43 -6.42
C LEU A 143 -27.76 -5.10 -5.23
N VAL A 144 -28.52 -5.56 -4.24
CA VAL A 144 -28.03 -6.30 -3.06
C VAL A 144 -27.35 -7.59 -3.49
N TRP A 145 -27.95 -8.35 -4.42
CA TRP A 145 -27.34 -9.57 -4.94
C TRP A 145 -25.98 -9.30 -5.60
N VAL A 146 -25.89 -8.29 -6.47
CA VAL A 146 -24.62 -7.92 -7.12
C VAL A 146 -23.60 -7.46 -6.07
N GLN A 147 -24.01 -6.63 -5.12
CA GLN A 147 -23.14 -6.14 -4.05
C GLN A 147 -22.59 -7.31 -3.21
N GLN A 148 -23.46 -8.21 -2.75
CA GLN A 148 -23.09 -9.38 -1.95
C GLN A 148 -22.21 -10.37 -2.73
N THR A 149 -22.47 -10.53 -4.03
CA THR A 149 -21.60 -11.31 -4.93
C THR A 149 -20.17 -10.78 -4.93
N ILE A 150 -20.00 -9.45 -5.04
CA ILE A 150 -18.69 -8.82 -5.13
C ILE A 150 -17.97 -8.83 -3.78
N ILE A 151 -18.71 -8.65 -2.67
CA ILE A 151 -18.18 -8.79 -1.30
C ILE A 151 -17.65 -10.21 -1.08
N LEU A 152 -18.43 -11.22 -1.45
CA LEU A 152 -18.05 -12.62 -1.33
C LEU A 152 -16.83 -12.93 -2.22
N MET A 153 -16.87 -12.49 -3.48
CA MET A 153 -15.74 -12.63 -4.40
C MET A 153 -14.45 -11.99 -3.84
N SER A 154 -14.53 -10.78 -3.28
CA SER A 154 -13.39 -10.08 -2.67
C SER A 154 -12.76 -10.90 -1.54
N SER A 155 -13.59 -11.39 -0.61
CA SER A 155 -13.13 -12.19 0.54
C SER A 155 -12.48 -13.51 0.11
N TRP A 156 -13.10 -14.24 -0.82
CA TRP A 156 -12.58 -15.53 -1.27
C TRP A 156 -11.37 -15.42 -2.19
N ILE A 157 -11.22 -14.32 -2.93
CA ILE A 157 -9.96 -14.01 -3.65
C ILE A 157 -8.81 -13.79 -2.67
N LEU A 158 -9.04 -13.09 -1.55
CA LEU A 158 -8.03 -12.93 -0.51
C LEU A 158 -7.64 -14.29 0.08
N ILE A 159 -8.61 -15.12 0.46
CA ILE A 159 -8.39 -16.48 0.97
C ILE A 159 -7.57 -17.31 -0.03
N ALA A 160 -7.98 -17.35 -1.31
CA ALA A 160 -7.29 -18.10 -2.35
C ALA A 160 -5.85 -17.62 -2.55
N SER A 161 -5.62 -16.31 -2.47
CA SER A 161 -4.28 -15.74 -2.57
C SER A 161 -3.36 -16.22 -1.44
N ILE A 162 -3.89 -16.44 -0.23
CA ILE A 162 -3.13 -16.92 0.92
C ILE A 162 -2.93 -18.44 0.83
N VAL A 163 -3.98 -19.20 0.50
CA VAL A 163 -3.91 -20.66 0.30
C VAL A 163 -2.85 -21.00 -0.75
N GLU A 164 -2.81 -20.27 -1.87
CA GLU A 164 -1.76 -20.49 -2.88
C GLU A 164 -0.36 -20.30 -2.29
N ARG A 165 -0.15 -19.35 -1.36
CA ARG A 165 1.15 -19.09 -0.72
C ARG A 165 1.51 -20.16 0.32
N LEU A 166 0.52 -20.66 1.04
CA LEU A 166 0.69 -21.77 1.99
C LEU A 166 1.07 -23.08 1.28
N LEU A 167 0.61 -23.26 0.04
CA LEU A 167 0.93 -24.45 -0.76
C LEU A 167 2.28 -24.37 -1.47
N LEU A 168 2.91 -23.18 -1.59
CA LEU A 168 4.21 -23.02 -2.27
C LEU A 168 5.37 -23.85 -1.68
N PRO A 169 5.50 -24.08 -0.36
CA PRO A 169 6.57 -24.88 0.23
C PRO A 169 6.39 -26.39 0.04
N THR A 170 5.18 -26.85 -0.31
CA THR A 170 4.97 -28.26 -0.65
C THR A 170 5.75 -28.54 -1.94
N LYS A 171 6.47 -29.66 -2.03
CA LYS A 171 7.34 -30.04 -3.17
C LYS A 171 6.59 -30.25 -4.51
N TRP A 172 5.41 -29.67 -4.66
CA TRP A 172 4.60 -29.66 -5.86
C TRP A 172 5.24 -28.78 -6.94
N ARG A 173 5.95 -29.45 -7.85
CA ARG A 173 6.42 -29.03 -9.19
C ARG A 173 6.52 -27.52 -9.42
N ILE A 174 7.76 -27.07 -9.66
CA ILE A 174 8.15 -25.73 -10.12
C ILE A 174 7.48 -25.41 -11.46
N SER A 175 6.20 -25.04 -11.45
CA SER A 175 5.50 -24.52 -12.62
C SER A 175 6.00 -23.11 -12.93
N PRO A 176 6.23 -22.78 -14.20
CA PRO A 176 6.71 -21.46 -14.58
C PRO A 176 5.72 -20.36 -14.16
N ALA A 177 6.23 -19.19 -13.79
CA ALA A 177 5.42 -18.10 -13.21
C ALA A 177 4.24 -17.66 -14.10
N LYS A 178 4.40 -17.72 -15.43
CA LYS A 178 3.32 -17.47 -16.40
C LYS A 178 2.17 -18.48 -16.28
N THR A 179 2.46 -19.74 -15.98
CA THR A 179 1.44 -20.78 -15.76
C THR A 179 0.71 -20.54 -14.45
N LYS A 180 1.42 -20.16 -13.38
CA LYS A 180 0.79 -19.79 -12.10
C LYS A 180 -0.12 -18.57 -12.24
N ALA A 181 0.27 -17.57 -13.04
CA ALA A 181 -0.59 -16.41 -13.32
C ALA A 181 -1.86 -16.79 -14.09
N LYS A 182 -1.76 -17.68 -15.09
CA LYS A 182 -2.95 -18.20 -15.81
C LYS A 182 -3.87 -18.99 -14.89
N GLN A 183 -3.30 -19.84 -14.02
CA GLN A 183 -4.07 -20.58 -13.02
C GLN A 183 -4.79 -19.63 -12.06
N ALA A 184 -4.13 -18.59 -11.58
CA ALA A 184 -4.76 -17.58 -10.72
C ALA A 184 -5.93 -16.87 -11.40
N VAL A 185 -5.83 -16.55 -12.70
CA VAL A 185 -6.96 -15.99 -13.46
C VAL A 185 -8.14 -16.97 -13.49
N ILE A 186 -7.89 -18.25 -13.76
CA ILE A 186 -8.92 -19.29 -13.74
C ILE A 186 -9.56 -19.40 -12.35
N VAL A 187 -8.74 -19.40 -11.28
CA VAL A 187 -9.23 -19.43 -9.90
C VAL A 187 -10.12 -18.22 -9.62
N CYS A 188 -9.70 -17.00 -9.98
CA CYS A 188 -10.54 -15.81 -9.82
C CYS A 188 -11.88 -15.97 -10.55
N ILE A 189 -11.89 -16.43 -11.81
CA ILE A 189 -13.12 -16.63 -12.59
C ILE A 189 -14.03 -17.66 -11.94
N VAL A 190 -13.48 -18.80 -11.52
CA VAL A 190 -14.25 -19.86 -10.85
C VAL A 190 -14.83 -19.35 -9.54
N LEU A 191 -14.05 -18.64 -8.73
CA LEU A 191 -14.54 -18.04 -7.49
C LEU A 191 -15.61 -16.99 -7.74
N SER A 192 -15.51 -16.18 -8.80
CA SER A 192 -16.57 -15.26 -9.20
C SER A 192 -17.86 -16.00 -9.58
N ILE A 193 -17.77 -17.09 -10.34
CA ILE A 193 -18.94 -17.91 -10.71
C ILE A 193 -19.57 -18.54 -9.46
N VAL A 194 -18.75 -19.12 -8.58
CA VAL A 194 -19.24 -19.69 -7.31
C VAL A 194 -19.88 -18.61 -6.46
N ALA A 195 -19.28 -17.42 -6.35
CA ALA A 195 -19.84 -16.31 -5.60
C ALA A 195 -21.20 -15.87 -6.16
N VAL A 196 -21.35 -15.83 -7.48
CA VAL A 196 -22.64 -15.56 -8.15
C VAL A 196 -23.70 -16.57 -7.74
N VAL A 197 -23.37 -17.87 -7.74
CA VAL A 197 -24.31 -18.94 -7.39
C VAL A 197 -24.67 -18.90 -5.90
N VAL A 198 -23.66 -18.75 -5.04
CA VAL A 198 -23.83 -18.67 -3.58
C VAL A 198 -24.63 -17.41 -3.22
N SER A 199 -24.56 -16.31 -3.96
CA SER A 199 -25.35 -15.12 -3.61
C SER A 199 -26.81 -15.14 -4.13
N ILE A 200 -27.21 -16.07 -5.01
CA ILE A 200 -28.58 -16.15 -5.57
C ILE A 200 -29.69 -16.03 -4.53
N PRO A 201 -29.60 -16.64 -3.33
CA PRO A 201 -30.64 -16.51 -2.31
C PRO A 201 -31.00 -15.06 -1.96
N HIS A 202 -30.06 -14.11 -2.05
CA HIS A 202 -30.34 -12.69 -1.80
C HIS A 202 -31.41 -12.12 -2.72
N VAL A 203 -31.35 -12.39 -4.03
CA VAL A 203 -32.38 -11.91 -4.97
C VAL A 203 -33.67 -12.72 -4.86
N VAL A 204 -33.59 -14.04 -4.63
CA VAL A 204 -34.76 -14.91 -4.53
C VAL A 204 -35.61 -14.58 -3.30
N PHE A 205 -34.99 -14.50 -2.12
CA PHE A 205 -35.69 -14.12 -0.90
C PHE A 205 -36.23 -12.70 -1.00
N TYR A 206 -35.50 -11.79 -1.65
CA TYR A 206 -35.98 -10.43 -1.86
C TYR A 206 -37.27 -10.37 -2.69
N GLN A 207 -37.27 -11.02 -3.86
CA GLN A 207 -38.44 -11.05 -4.73
C GLN A 207 -39.63 -11.75 -4.07
N ARG A 208 -39.40 -12.83 -3.33
CA ARG A 208 -40.46 -13.52 -2.58
C ARG A 208 -41.09 -12.62 -1.53
N ALA A 209 -40.28 -11.88 -0.78
CA ALA A 209 -40.77 -10.94 0.23
C ALA A 209 -41.56 -9.78 -0.40
N LEU A 210 -41.13 -9.28 -1.58
CA LEU A 210 -41.89 -8.27 -2.32
C LEU A 210 -43.27 -8.76 -2.74
N VAL A 211 -43.38 -9.96 -3.30
CA VAL A 211 -44.66 -10.54 -3.74
C VAL A 211 -45.63 -10.69 -2.58
N GLN A 212 -45.15 -11.20 -1.44
CA GLN A 212 -45.96 -11.35 -0.21
C GLN A 212 -46.49 -10.00 0.30
N MET A 213 -45.70 -8.94 0.22
CA MET A 213 -46.14 -7.60 0.61
C MET A 213 -47.19 -7.03 -0.36
N GLN A 214 -47.05 -7.31 -1.66
CA GLN A 214 -47.96 -6.79 -2.67
C GLN A 214 -49.35 -7.43 -2.57
N GLU A 215 -49.44 -8.71 -2.20
CA GLU A 215 -50.70 -9.42 -1.93
C GLU A 215 -51.48 -8.81 -0.76
N VAL A 216 -50.80 -8.29 0.27
CA VAL A 216 -51.42 -7.60 1.42
C VAL A 216 -51.98 -6.22 1.03
N THR A 217 -51.34 -5.52 0.09
CA THR A 217 -51.72 -4.14 -0.31
C THR A 217 -52.74 -4.06 -1.45
N ASN A 218 -53.17 -5.19 -2.02
CA ASN A 218 -54.16 -5.23 -3.09
C ASN A 218 -55.58 -4.95 -2.54
N GLY A 219 -55.82 -3.67 -2.20
CA GLY A 219 -57.08 -3.16 -1.66
C GLY A 219 -57.04 -1.68 -1.23
N GLU A 220 -55.87 -1.03 -1.17
CA GLU A 220 -55.73 0.32 -0.60
C GLU A 220 -55.45 1.45 -1.62
N SER A 221 -55.91 2.67 -1.29
CA SER A 221 -55.78 3.90 -2.09
C SER A 221 -54.31 4.30 -2.36
N THR A 222 -54.07 4.93 -3.51
CA THR A 222 -52.76 5.49 -3.95
C THR A 222 -52.12 6.44 -2.92
N SER A 223 -52.91 7.09 -2.06
CA SER A 223 -52.39 7.95 -0.99
C SER A 223 -51.78 7.16 0.19
N CYS A 224 -52.33 5.98 0.51
CA CYS A 224 -51.79 5.09 1.55
C CYS A 224 -50.52 4.38 1.01
N ARG A 225 -50.40 4.14 -0.31
CA ARG A 225 -49.14 3.70 -0.97
C ARG A 225 -47.98 4.68 -0.79
N VAL A 226 -48.21 6.00 -0.75
CA VAL A 226 -47.15 7.00 -0.53
C VAL A 226 -46.60 6.92 0.90
N VAL A 227 -47.46 6.69 1.89
CA VAL A 227 -47.04 6.49 3.29
C VAL A 227 -46.23 5.19 3.43
N LEU A 228 -46.61 4.13 2.72
CA LEU A 228 -45.89 2.85 2.64
C LEU A 228 -44.56 2.92 1.85
N LEU A 229 -44.42 3.84 0.90
CA LEU A 229 -43.18 4.06 0.11
C LEU A 229 -42.17 4.94 0.84
N VAL A 230 -42.63 5.86 1.70
CA VAL A 230 -41.75 6.60 2.63
C VAL A 230 -41.19 5.67 3.72
N ASP A 231 -41.82 4.51 3.94
CA ASP A 231 -41.38 3.40 4.79
C ASP A 231 -40.23 2.55 4.16
N TRP A 232 -39.46 3.12 3.23
CA TRP A 232 -38.41 2.43 2.46
C TRP A 232 -37.34 1.76 3.33
N PHE A 233 -36.97 2.39 4.45
CA PHE A 233 -36.07 1.80 5.44
C PHE A 233 -36.67 0.52 6.05
N HIS A 234 -37.99 0.50 6.31
CA HIS A 234 -38.72 -0.65 6.86
C HIS A 234 -38.91 -1.77 5.84
N LYS A 235 -39.03 -1.43 4.56
CA LYS A 235 -39.12 -2.39 3.46
C LYS A 235 -37.76 -3.01 3.15
N TYR A 236 -36.69 -2.21 3.15
CA TYR A 236 -35.30 -2.68 3.02
C TYR A 236 -34.95 -3.65 4.16
N THR A 237 -35.20 -3.26 5.40
CA THR A 237 -34.91 -4.08 6.59
C THR A 237 -35.74 -5.35 6.66
N ARG A 238 -37.07 -5.31 6.47
CA ARG A 238 -37.91 -6.53 6.48
C ARG A 238 -37.49 -7.57 5.44
N VAL A 239 -37.05 -7.13 4.26
CA VAL A 239 -36.63 -8.06 3.22
C VAL A 239 -35.25 -8.67 3.54
N HIS A 240 -34.32 -7.85 4.03
CA HIS A 240 -33.04 -8.31 4.58
C HIS A 240 -33.22 -9.28 5.77
N GLN A 241 -34.28 -9.05 6.57
CA GLN A 241 -34.62 -9.81 7.77
C GLN A 241 -35.65 -10.92 7.55
N SER A 242 -36.04 -11.22 6.30
CA SER A 242 -36.79 -12.45 6.06
C SER A 242 -35.98 -13.59 6.66
N SER A 243 -36.60 -14.38 7.55
CA SER A 243 -35.85 -15.31 8.41
C SER A 243 -34.87 -16.16 7.61
N GLY A 244 -35.25 -16.63 6.42
CA GLY A 244 -34.35 -17.35 5.51
C GLY A 244 -33.12 -16.58 5.04
N LEU A 245 -33.27 -15.33 4.61
CA LEU A 245 -32.16 -14.54 4.06
C LEU A 245 -31.13 -14.17 5.13
N PHE A 246 -31.61 -13.75 6.29
CA PHE A 246 -30.74 -13.30 7.37
C PHE A 246 -29.89 -14.43 7.96
N HIS A 247 -30.47 -15.63 8.09
CA HIS A 247 -29.71 -16.83 8.48
C HIS A 247 -28.67 -17.18 7.42
N TYR A 248 -29.05 -17.10 6.14
CA TYR A 248 -28.15 -17.42 5.05
C TYR A 248 -26.93 -16.50 5.04
N GLU A 249 -27.15 -15.20 5.16
CA GLU A 249 -26.10 -14.20 5.24
C GLU A 249 -25.16 -14.44 6.43
N LEU A 250 -25.71 -14.66 7.62
CA LEU A 250 -24.92 -14.98 8.82
C LEU A 250 -24.06 -16.24 8.63
N ILE A 251 -24.62 -17.30 8.03
CA ILE A 251 -23.88 -18.54 7.76
C ILE A 251 -22.72 -18.27 6.78
N VAL A 252 -22.98 -17.56 5.68
CA VAL A 252 -21.95 -17.24 4.68
C VAL A 252 -20.84 -16.37 5.29
N GLN A 253 -21.20 -15.35 6.08
CA GLN A 253 -20.24 -14.51 6.79
C GLN A 253 -19.42 -15.32 7.80
N ALA A 254 -20.07 -16.15 8.62
CA ALA A 254 -19.40 -16.98 9.63
C ALA A 254 -18.43 -18.00 9.00
N ILE A 255 -18.84 -18.65 7.90
CA ILE A 255 -17.96 -19.56 7.15
C ILE A 255 -16.76 -18.80 6.60
N THR A 256 -16.99 -17.66 5.96
CA THR A 256 -15.91 -16.85 5.37
C THR A 256 -14.93 -16.38 6.44
N PHE A 257 -15.42 -15.88 7.57
CA PHE A 257 -14.61 -15.46 8.71
C PHE A 257 -13.79 -16.63 9.27
N THR A 258 -14.41 -17.80 9.45
CA THR A 258 -13.75 -19.00 9.99
C THR A 258 -12.66 -19.51 9.06
N VAL A 259 -12.94 -19.61 7.75
CA VAL A 259 -11.94 -20.05 6.77
C VAL A 259 -10.78 -19.07 6.71
N LEU A 260 -11.05 -17.76 6.71
CA LEU A 260 -9.99 -16.76 6.73
C LEU A 260 -9.16 -16.84 8.03
N LEU A 261 -9.79 -17.09 9.18
CA LEU A 261 -9.10 -17.30 10.46
C LEU A 261 -8.17 -18.52 10.42
N LEU A 262 -8.65 -19.65 9.92
CA LEU A 262 -7.83 -20.87 9.76
C LEU A 262 -6.61 -20.61 8.87
N VAL A 263 -6.83 -19.95 7.74
CA VAL A 263 -5.78 -19.61 6.78
C VAL A 263 -4.81 -18.56 7.36
N PHE A 264 -5.30 -17.61 8.16
CA PHE A 264 -4.47 -16.64 8.88
C PHE A 264 -3.58 -17.29 9.95
N VAL A 265 -4.13 -18.24 10.71
CA VAL A 265 -3.36 -19.01 11.70
C VAL A 265 -2.27 -19.81 10.99
N ALA A 266 -2.62 -20.52 9.90
CA ALA A 266 -1.64 -21.25 9.10
C ALA A 266 -0.55 -20.32 8.52
N LEU A 267 -0.94 -19.13 8.02
CA LEU A 267 0.00 -18.13 7.53
C LEU A 267 0.94 -17.63 8.63
N SER A 268 0.43 -17.45 9.85
CA SER A 268 1.21 -17.00 11.01
C SER A 268 2.22 -18.07 11.44
N ILE A 269 1.81 -19.34 11.49
CA ILE A 269 2.69 -20.47 11.81
C ILE A 269 3.83 -20.56 10.79
N VAL A 270 3.50 -20.55 9.49
CA VAL A 270 4.52 -20.71 8.47
C VAL A 270 5.40 -19.46 8.34
N ARG A 271 4.89 -18.27 8.66
CA ARG A 271 5.72 -17.06 8.78
C ARG A 271 6.76 -17.19 9.91
N LEU A 272 6.34 -17.64 11.09
CA LEU A 272 7.24 -17.87 12.23
C LEU A 272 8.28 -18.97 11.94
N ALA A 273 7.89 -20.01 11.21
CA ALA A 273 8.81 -21.05 10.76
C ALA A 273 9.80 -20.53 9.70
N GLY A 274 9.32 -19.73 8.74
CA GLY A 274 10.12 -19.17 7.65
C GLY A 274 11.08 -18.05 8.04
N GLU A 275 10.87 -17.40 9.19
CA GLU A 275 11.85 -16.48 9.78
C GLU A 275 13.14 -17.19 10.22
N ARG A 276 13.13 -18.53 10.40
CA ARG A 276 14.34 -19.33 10.72
C ARG A 276 15.18 -19.72 9.50
N ASP A 277 14.60 -19.80 8.30
CA ASP A 277 15.25 -20.26 7.05
C ASP A 277 15.42 -19.14 5.99
N ALA A 278 15.53 -17.89 6.45
CA ALA A 278 15.27 -16.67 5.67
C ALA A 278 15.90 -16.60 4.26
N SER A 279 15.08 -16.82 3.23
CA SER A 279 15.32 -16.29 1.87
C SER A 279 14.60 -14.95 1.69
N GLN A 280 15.39 -13.90 1.40
CA GLN A 280 15.02 -12.47 1.42
C GLN A 280 13.82 -12.03 0.52
N GLY A 281 13.25 -12.92 -0.29
CA GLY A 281 12.14 -12.60 -1.22
C GLY A 281 10.73 -12.92 -0.72
N VAL A 282 10.60 -13.81 0.26
CA VAL A 282 9.30 -14.39 0.67
C VAL A 282 8.62 -13.53 1.74
N VAL A 283 9.39 -13.04 2.72
CA VAL A 283 8.91 -12.30 3.90
C VAL A 283 8.01 -11.08 3.58
N PRO A 284 8.31 -10.19 2.61
CA PRO A 284 7.50 -9.00 2.36
C PRO A 284 6.09 -9.29 1.81
N THR A 285 5.91 -10.44 1.17
CA THR A 285 4.59 -10.84 0.64
C THR A 285 3.70 -11.39 1.76
N TRP A 286 4.32 -12.09 2.71
CA TRP A 286 3.62 -12.72 3.83
C TRP A 286 3.18 -11.69 4.84
N THR A 287 4.02 -10.70 5.13
CA THR A 287 3.69 -9.55 5.97
C THR A 287 2.51 -8.76 5.38
N MET A 288 2.49 -8.55 4.07
CA MET A 288 1.40 -7.86 3.38
C MET A 288 0.06 -8.61 3.55
N LEU A 289 0.02 -9.90 3.23
CA LEU A 289 -1.20 -10.72 3.37
C LEU A 289 -1.68 -10.82 4.82
N HIS A 290 -0.74 -10.91 5.76
CA HIS A 290 -1.04 -10.94 7.20
C HIS A 290 -1.71 -9.63 7.65
N ARG A 291 -1.21 -8.47 7.23
CA ARG A 291 -1.83 -7.16 7.49
C ARG A 291 -3.22 -7.05 6.86
N SER A 292 -3.43 -7.58 5.66
CA SER A 292 -4.75 -7.60 5.02
C SER A 292 -5.76 -8.44 5.80
N CYS A 293 -5.34 -9.56 6.39
CA CYS A 293 -6.21 -10.36 7.27
C CYS A 293 -6.57 -9.60 8.55
N ILE A 294 -5.59 -8.93 9.18
CA ILE A 294 -5.86 -8.12 10.38
C ILE A 294 -6.87 -7.03 10.07
N LEU A 295 -6.69 -6.31 8.95
CA LEU A 295 -7.63 -5.28 8.52
C LEU A 295 -9.04 -5.86 8.30
N TYR A 296 -9.14 -7.03 7.65
CA TYR A 296 -10.42 -7.72 7.47
C TYR A 296 -11.08 -8.04 8.82
N PHE A 297 -10.35 -8.65 9.77
CA PHE A 297 -10.94 -9.00 11.08
C PHE A 297 -11.39 -7.77 11.86
N VAL A 298 -10.58 -6.71 11.88
CA VAL A 298 -10.92 -5.46 12.59
C VAL A 298 -12.16 -4.80 11.99
N THR A 299 -12.34 -4.89 10.66
CA THR A 299 -13.43 -4.20 9.98
C THR A 299 -14.70 -5.02 9.83
N GLN A 300 -14.62 -6.35 9.77
CA GLN A 300 -15.78 -7.23 9.56
C GLN A 300 -16.32 -7.85 10.85
N LEU A 301 -15.51 -7.97 11.91
CA LEU A 301 -15.97 -8.52 13.19
C LEU A 301 -17.15 -7.73 13.79
N PRO A 302 -17.18 -6.38 13.78
CA PRO A 302 -18.31 -5.64 14.31
C PRO A 302 -19.63 -5.99 13.62
N ASP A 303 -19.61 -6.16 12.29
CA ASP A 303 -20.79 -6.52 11.51
C ASP A 303 -21.27 -7.95 11.77
N LEU A 304 -20.33 -8.90 11.86
CA LEU A 304 -20.66 -10.28 12.22
C LEU A 304 -21.34 -10.35 13.60
N LEU A 305 -20.78 -9.64 14.59
CA LEU A 305 -21.33 -9.59 15.95
C LEU A 305 -22.68 -8.85 15.98
N PHE A 306 -22.81 -7.76 15.24
CA PHE A 306 -24.05 -6.99 15.16
C PHE A 306 -25.17 -7.80 14.51
N THR A 307 -24.89 -8.46 13.38
CA THR A 307 -25.81 -9.36 12.68
C THR A 307 -26.21 -10.54 13.58
N PHE A 308 -25.26 -11.13 14.30
CA PHE A 308 -25.55 -12.17 15.29
C PHE A 308 -26.47 -11.65 16.41
N THR A 309 -26.21 -10.46 16.93
CA THR A 309 -27.04 -9.85 17.99
C THR A 309 -28.47 -9.62 17.51
N ILE A 310 -28.65 -9.03 16.33
CA ILE A 310 -29.97 -8.88 15.70
C ILE A 310 -30.64 -10.25 15.53
N ARG A 311 -29.89 -11.28 15.11
CA ARG A 311 -30.45 -12.63 14.94
C ARG A 311 -31.04 -13.16 16.24
N PHE A 312 -30.32 -13.03 17.35
CA PHE A 312 -30.78 -13.52 18.65
C PHE A 312 -31.95 -12.70 19.18
N ALA A 313 -32.08 -11.44 18.76
CA ALA A 313 -33.21 -10.59 19.08
C ALA A 313 -34.48 -10.94 18.27
N SER A 314 -34.34 -11.47 17.06
CA SER A 314 -35.46 -11.79 16.16
C SER A 314 -35.96 -13.25 16.22
N TYR A 315 -37.20 -13.47 15.77
CA TYR A 315 -37.78 -14.81 15.59
C TYR A 315 -36.94 -15.71 14.66
N PRO A 316 -36.81 -17.03 14.93
CA PRO A 316 -37.38 -17.81 16.05
C PRO A 316 -36.59 -17.78 17.37
N SER A 317 -35.44 -17.10 17.43
CA SER A 317 -34.53 -17.27 18.58
C SER A 317 -35.01 -16.51 19.82
N CYS A 318 -35.43 -15.25 19.65
CA CYS A 318 -36.06 -14.43 20.71
C CYS A 318 -35.35 -14.44 22.08
N ALA A 319 -34.03 -14.62 22.07
CA ALA A 319 -33.22 -14.89 23.27
C ALA A 319 -32.84 -13.62 24.02
N ILE A 320 -32.76 -12.48 23.33
CA ILE A 320 -32.39 -11.18 23.89
C ILE A 320 -33.40 -10.10 23.46
N SER A 321 -33.63 -9.09 24.30
CA SER A 321 -34.40 -7.89 23.93
C SER A 321 -33.45 -6.81 23.44
N LEU A 322 -33.66 -6.31 22.23
CA LEU A 322 -32.84 -5.24 21.64
C LEU A 322 -33.75 -4.06 21.30
N SER A 323 -33.36 -2.84 21.69
CA SER A 323 -34.14 -1.64 21.34
C SER A 323 -33.90 -1.23 19.90
N GLU A 324 -34.91 -0.65 19.27
CA GLU A 324 -34.83 -0.08 17.92
C GLU A 324 -33.81 1.06 17.84
N ASP A 325 -33.77 1.89 18.87
CA ASP A 325 -32.83 3.02 18.97
C ASP A 325 -31.38 2.56 19.00
N PHE A 326 -31.10 1.42 19.65
CA PHE A 326 -29.77 0.82 19.63
C PHE A 326 -29.36 0.45 18.19
N ILE A 327 -30.26 -0.17 17.43
CA ILE A 327 -29.96 -0.58 16.05
C ILE A 327 -29.76 0.64 15.16
N ALA A 328 -30.63 1.65 15.28
CA ALA A 328 -30.54 2.90 14.53
C ALA A 328 -29.23 3.68 14.83
N LEU A 329 -28.76 3.63 16.08
CA LEU A 329 -27.51 4.26 16.50
C LEU A 329 -26.27 3.55 15.94
N TRP A 330 -26.25 2.21 15.99
CA TRP A 330 -25.04 1.43 15.71
C TRP A 330 -24.90 1.00 14.24
N TRP A 331 -26.00 0.80 13.52
CA TRP A 331 -25.95 0.38 12.12
C TRP A 331 -25.08 1.28 11.22
N PRO A 332 -25.21 2.63 11.26
CA PRO A 332 -24.37 3.51 10.45
C PRO A 332 -22.88 3.35 10.79
N VAL A 333 -22.55 3.18 12.07
CA VAL A 333 -21.17 3.02 12.56
C VAL A 333 -20.57 1.72 12.05
N VAL A 334 -21.28 0.60 12.24
CA VAL A 334 -20.86 -0.73 11.78
C VAL A 334 -20.68 -0.75 10.26
N SER A 335 -21.62 -0.18 9.52
CA SER A 335 -21.56 -0.09 8.06
C SER A 335 -20.32 0.69 7.59
N MET A 336 -20.02 1.84 8.19
CA MET A 336 -18.83 2.62 7.83
C MET A 336 -17.52 1.87 8.15
N ILE A 337 -17.47 1.14 9.27
CA ILE A 337 -16.32 0.31 9.64
C ILE A 337 -16.11 -0.81 8.60
N CYS A 338 -17.18 -1.45 8.12
CA CYS A 338 -17.08 -2.45 7.05
C CYS A 338 -16.53 -1.87 5.75
N LEU A 339 -16.95 -0.66 5.39
CA LEU A 339 -16.51 0.01 4.16
C LEU A 339 -15.02 0.38 4.18
N LEU A 340 -14.41 0.56 5.36
CA LEU A 340 -12.97 0.78 5.48
C LEU A 340 -12.16 -0.36 4.84
N ASN A 341 -12.60 -1.62 5.00
CA ASN A 341 -11.92 -2.75 4.38
C ASN A 341 -11.70 -2.50 2.88
N TYR A 342 -12.72 -2.04 2.16
CA TYR A 342 -12.64 -1.83 0.72
C TYR A 342 -11.91 -0.53 0.36
N ALA A 343 -12.01 0.49 1.21
CA ALA A 343 -11.44 1.82 0.96
C ALA A 343 -9.92 1.91 1.23
N ILE A 344 -9.40 1.27 2.28
CA ILE A 344 -8.00 1.45 2.71
C ILE A 344 -7.08 0.26 2.44
N ASN A 345 -7.61 -0.85 1.94
CA ASN A 345 -6.83 -2.05 1.61
C ASN A 345 -5.62 -1.78 0.69
N PHE A 346 -5.74 -0.83 -0.24
CA PHE A 346 -4.68 -0.50 -1.19
C PHE A 346 -3.39 0.02 -0.52
N PHE A 347 -3.48 0.67 0.65
CA PHE A 347 -2.30 1.14 1.40
C PHE A 347 -1.39 -0.01 1.81
N LEU A 348 -1.97 -1.18 2.12
CA LEU A 348 -1.23 -2.37 2.49
C LEU A 348 -0.45 -2.93 1.29
N TYR A 349 -1.03 -2.81 0.09
CA TYR A 349 -0.40 -3.28 -1.15
C TYR A 349 0.74 -2.36 -1.58
N ILE A 350 0.54 -1.04 -1.48
CA ILE A 350 1.57 -0.03 -1.79
C ILE A 350 2.70 -0.06 -0.78
N GLY A 351 2.43 -0.22 0.52
CA GLY A 351 3.47 -0.29 1.55
C GLY A 351 4.49 -1.42 1.30
N SER A 352 4.01 -2.58 0.86
CA SER A 352 4.88 -3.70 0.46
C SER A 352 5.67 -3.44 -0.83
N LEU A 353 5.21 -2.47 -1.63
CA LEU A 353 5.84 -2.05 -2.86
C LEU A 353 6.93 -1.02 -2.63
N THR A 354 6.71 -0.06 -1.74
CA THR A 354 7.77 0.83 -1.26
C THR A 354 8.91 0.00 -0.67
N ASP A 355 8.61 -1.01 0.15
CA ASP A 355 9.63 -1.93 0.68
C ASP A 355 10.38 -2.68 -0.44
N ARG A 356 9.69 -3.08 -1.51
CA ARG A 356 10.30 -3.76 -2.67
C ARG A 356 11.04 -2.81 -3.60
N LEU A 357 10.59 -1.58 -3.78
CA LEU A 357 11.24 -0.56 -4.60
C LEU A 357 12.50 -0.06 -3.90
N VAL A 358 12.43 0.16 -2.59
CA VAL A 358 13.59 0.44 -1.74
C VAL A 358 14.60 -0.72 -1.80
N LYS A 359 14.14 -1.98 -1.74
CA LYS A 359 15.01 -3.18 -1.91
C LYS A 359 15.43 -3.50 -3.35
N SER A 360 14.72 -2.99 -4.35
CA SER A 360 15.03 -3.16 -5.77
C SER A 360 16.03 -2.12 -6.23
N GLN A 361 15.97 -0.91 -5.70
CA GLN A 361 17.00 0.10 -5.89
C GLN A 361 18.29 -0.27 -5.17
N SER A 362 18.22 -1.11 -4.14
CA SER A 362 19.40 -1.72 -3.51
C SER A 362 19.94 -2.97 -4.24
N LYS A 363 19.39 -3.38 -5.39
CA LYS A 363 19.93 -4.48 -6.22
C LYS A 363 20.42 -3.93 -7.56
N ALA A 364 21.74 -3.82 -7.71
CA ALA A 364 22.40 -3.53 -8.97
C ALA A 364 21.98 -4.51 -10.09
N PRO A 365 21.88 -4.07 -11.36
CA PRO A 365 21.41 -4.91 -12.45
C PRO A 365 22.42 -6.02 -12.79
N ARG A 366 21.95 -7.27 -12.86
CA ARG A 366 22.69 -8.38 -13.50
C ARG A 366 22.84 -8.09 -14.99
N ILE A 367 24.07 -7.86 -15.43
CA ILE A 367 24.45 -7.78 -16.85
C ILE A 367 24.17 -9.15 -17.48
N VAL A 368 23.19 -9.18 -18.39
CA VAL A 368 23.01 -10.29 -19.34
C VAL A 368 24.16 -10.15 -20.34
N THR A 369 25.14 -11.05 -20.28
CA THR A 369 26.16 -11.17 -21.32
C THR A 369 25.47 -11.53 -22.64
N PRO A 370 25.59 -10.72 -23.71
CA PRO A 370 25.31 -11.20 -25.05
C PRO A 370 26.27 -12.36 -25.34
N ARG A 371 25.82 -13.38 -26.09
CA ARG A 371 26.74 -14.35 -26.70
C ARG A 371 27.84 -13.56 -27.41
N THR A 372 29.08 -13.77 -26.98
CA THR A 372 30.28 -13.21 -27.62
C THR A 372 30.30 -13.73 -29.06
N ALA A 373 29.99 -12.86 -30.02
CA ALA A 373 30.59 -12.98 -31.33
C ALA A 373 32.07 -12.65 -31.13
N ASP A 374 32.93 -13.60 -31.45
CA ASP A 374 34.38 -13.46 -31.37
C ASP A 374 34.81 -12.30 -32.27
N TYR A 375 35.16 -11.17 -31.65
CA TYR A 375 35.90 -10.12 -32.30
C TYR A 375 37.33 -10.17 -31.77
N GLU A 376 38.19 -10.84 -32.52
CA GLU A 376 39.65 -10.72 -32.39
C GLU A 376 40.05 -9.25 -32.65
N LEU A 377 40.55 -8.57 -31.62
CA LEU A 377 41.17 -7.26 -31.78
C LEU A 377 42.59 -7.43 -32.31
N ARG A 378 42.80 -7.07 -33.59
CA ARG A 378 44.15 -6.85 -34.15
C ARG A 378 44.73 -5.53 -33.62
N PRO A 379 46.03 -5.47 -33.29
CA PRO A 379 46.67 -4.22 -32.91
C PRO A 379 46.81 -3.30 -34.14
N LEU A 380 46.25 -2.10 -34.07
CA LEU A 380 46.44 -1.06 -35.09
C LEU A 380 47.79 -0.37 -34.87
N LYS A 381 48.64 -0.52 -35.88
CA LYS A 381 49.96 0.13 -36.02
C LYS A 381 49.83 1.65 -36.12
N SER A 382 50.88 2.32 -35.68
CA SER A 382 51.13 3.75 -35.78
C SER A 382 50.97 4.32 -37.20
N SER A 383 50.35 5.50 -37.32
CA SER A 383 50.84 6.56 -38.22
C SER A 383 50.13 7.91 -38.01
N ARG A 384 50.96 8.94 -37.74
CA ARG A 384 50.96 10.34 -38.22
C ARG A 384 49.67 11.19 -38.25
N SER A 385 49.74 12.25 -37.44
CA SER A 385 49.39 13.67 -37.67
C SER A 385 48.29 14.06 -38.67
N LEU A 386 47.29 14.79 -38.17
CA LEU A 386 46.74 15.96 -38.87
C LEU A 386 46.02 16.90 -37.88
N SER A 387 46.43 18.16 -37.89
CA SER A 387 45.77 19.28 -37.22
C SER A 387 44.52 19.71 -37.99
N ALA A 388 43.46 20.08 -37.29
CA ALA A 388 42.44 20.99 -37.82
C ALA A 388 41.87 21.84 -36.67
N ALA A 389 42.43 23.04 -36.54
CA ALA A 389 41.74 24.16 -35.94
C ALA A 389 40.62 24.61 -36.88
N GLY A 390 39.43 24.90 -36.35
CA GLY A 390 38.37 25.50 -37.15
C GLY A 390 36.99 25.44 -36.51
N LEU A 391 36.65 26.53 -35.81
CA LEU A 391 35.30 27.11 -35.68
C LEU A 391 34.19 26.21 -35.10
N PHE A 392 33.71 26.55 -33.89
CA PHE A 392 32.38 27.15 -33.79
C PHE A 392 32.25 28.08 -32.58
N ARG A 393 31.56 29.19 -32.85
CA ARG A 393 31.44 30.45 -32.11
C ARG A 393 30.63 30.31 -30.81
N ARG A 394 31.03 31.11 -29.81
CA ARG A 394 30.20 31.54 -28.68
C ARG A 394 29.04 32.44 -29.16
N THR A 395 27.88 32.29 -28.53
CA THR A 395 26.89 33.37 -28.33
C THR A 395 26.41 33.35 -26.86
N PRO A 396 26.09 34.52 -26.25
CA PRO A 396 25.73 34.61 -24.82
C PRO A 396 24.23 34.86 -24.57
N LYS A 397 23.85 34.65 -23.29
CA LYS A 397 22.64 35.10 -22.55
C LYS A 397 21.31 34.41 -22.83
N THR A 398 20.80 33.74 -21.80
CA THR A 398 19.51 34.11 -21.20
C THR A 398 19.46 33.62 -19.75
N SER A 399 19.38 34.57 -18.82
CA SER A 399 19.07 34.34 -17.41
C SER A 399 17.61 33.90 -17.28
N LEU A 400 17.38 32.69 -16.78
CA LEU A 400 16.08 32.32 -16.21
C LEU A 400 16.18 32.37 -14.69
N THR A 401 15.60 33.42 -14.14
CA THR A 401 15.25 33.60 -12.73
C THR A 401 14.24 32.52 -12.34
N VAL A 402 14.62 31.60 -11.44
CA VAL A 402 13.67 30.68 -10.79
C VAL A 402 13.06 31.41 -9.58
N PRO A 403 11.73 31.37 -9.36
CA PRO A 403 11.10 32.07 -8.25
C PRO A 403 11.54 31.48 -6.90
N ALA A 404 11.75 32.37 -5.91
CA ALA A 404 11.86 31.97 -4.52
C ALA A 404 10.51 31.45 -4.01
N GLU A 405 10.49 30.23 -3.49
CA GLU A 405 9.37 29.67 -2.72
C GLU A 405 9.74 29.52 -1.23
N PRO A 406 8.75 29.48 -0.33
CA PRO A 406 8.79 30.22 0.93
C PRO A 406 9.53 29.50 2.04
N ALA A 407 10.04 30.29 2.99
CA ALA A 407 10.63 29.82 4.23
C ALA A 407 9.64 28.92 5.01
N LEU A 408 9.91 27.62 5.01
CA LEU A 408 9.22 26.67 5.89
C LEU A 408 9.66 26.98 7.34
N LYS A 409 8.69 27.42 8.15
CA LYS A 409 8.87 27.62 9.60
C LYS A 409 9.38 26.33 10.24
N LYS A 410 10.54 26.41 10.88
CA LYS A 410 11.11 25.35 11.71
C LYS A 410 10.21 25.11 12.93
N ASN A 411 9.42 24.03 12.93
CA ASN A 411 8.94 23.45 14.17
C ASN A 411 10.06 22.60 14.78
N LYS A 412 10.65 23.13 15.85
CA LYS A 412 11.55 22.43 16.75
C LYS A 412 10.73 21.54 17.70
N SER A 413 10.95 20.23 17.65
CA SER A 413 10.90 19.30 18.80
C SER A 413 11.40 17.94 18.28
N SER A 414 12.70 17.66 18.38
CA SER A 414 13.32 16.81 19.44
C SER A 414 12.93 15.34 19.24
N THR A 415 13.84 14.42 18.87
CA THR A 415 15.05 14.07 19.63
C THR A 415 16.22 13.68 18.73
N ALA A 416 17.28 14.48 18.82
CA ALA A 416 18.64 14.11 18.42
C ALA A 416 19.16 12.99 19.34
N PHE A 417 19.40 11.80 18.80
CA PHE A 417 20.18 10.77 19.47
C PHE A 417 21.64 10.88 19.00
N LEU A 418 22.42 11.60 19.81
CA LEU A 418 23.88 11.52 20.00
C LEU A 418 24.73 10.98 18.82
N LEU A 419 25.13 11.86 17.91
CA LEU A 419 26.22 11.62 16.96
C LEU A 419 27.47 12.35 17.46
N ASN A 420 28.29 11.72 18.31
CA ASN A 420 29.72 12.04 18.30
C ASN A 420 30.38 10.95 17.46
N PRO A 421 30.61 11.16 16.15
CA PRO A 421 31.46 10.25 15.38
C PRO A 421 32.84 10.24 16.05
N VAL A 422 33.35 9.05 16.36
CA VAL A 422 34.57 8.83 17.18
C VAL A 422 35.85 9.20 16.43
N GLY A 423 35.79 9.55 15.14
CA GLY A 423 36.98 9.86 14.35
C GLY A 423 37.49 11.29 14.49
N THR A 424 38.70 11.47 13.98
CA THR A 424 39.56 12.64 14.16
C THR A 424 39.56 13.58 12.95
N ILE A 425 39.12 13.11 11.78
CA ILE A 425 39.17 13.91 10.54
C ILE A 425 37.94 14.82 10.39
N LEU A 426 36.72 14.27 10.47
CA LEU A 426 35.49 15.02 10.23
C LEU A 426 34.90 15.58 11.53
N ALA A 427 34.76 16.90 11.61
CA ALA A 427 34.02 17.53 12.69
C ALA A 427 32.52 17.25 12.57
N TYR A 428 31.80 17.32 13.70
CA TYR A 428 30.36 17.07 13.75
C TYR A 428 29.54 17.82 12.68
N PRO A 429 29.73 19.13 12.43
CA PRO A 429 28.96 19.84 11.39
C PRO A 429 29.24 19.32 9.96
N GLN A 430 30.49 18.97 9.65
CA GLN A 430 30.87 18.41 8.35
C GLN A 430 30.20 17.04 8.14
N PHE A 431 30.16 16.23 9.20
CA PHE A 431 29.48 14.94 9.19
C PHE A 431 27.96 15.10 8.98
N GLN A 432 27.33 16.09 9.63
CA GLN A 432 25.91 16.40 9.45
C GLN A 432 25.58 16.84 8.01
N GLU A 433 26.43 17.68 7.39
CA GLU A 433 26.25 18.07 5.99
C GLU A 433 26.32 16.86 5.07
N LEU A 434 27.31 15.99 5.28
CA LEU A 434 27.46 14.74 4.50
C LEU A 434 26.28 13.78 4.70
N TRP A 435 25.76 13.70 5.94
CA TRP A 435 24.66 12.81 6.31
C TRP A 435 23.40 12.99 5.46
N LEU A 436 23.12 14.22 5.03
CA LEU A 436 21.94 14.53 4.22
C LEU A 436 21.97 13.87 2.84
N PHE A 437 23.15 13.54 2.33
CA PHE A 437 23.36 12.95 1.01
C PHE A 437 23.54 11.44 1.02
N LEU A 438 23.63 10.84 2.21
CA LEU A 438 23.66 9.38 2.34
C LEU A 438 22.32 8.76 1.87
N PRO A 439 22.35 7.57 1.25
CA PRO A 439 21.14 6.83 0.96
C PRO A 439 20.28 6.64 2.21
N PHE A 440 18.95 6.63 2.05
CA PHE A 440 18.04 6.57 3.19
C PHE A 440 18.31 5.37 4.11
N ARG A 441 18.69 4.22 3.55
CA ARG A 441 19.06 3.02 4.33
C ARG A 441 20.26 3.22 5.25
N ASN A 442 21.16 4.14 4.93
CA ASN A 442 22.36 4.42 5.72
C ASN A 442 22.08 5.42 6.83
N ARG A 443 21.05 6.26 6.67
CA ARG A 443 20.67 7.29 7.64
C ARG A 443 19.95 6.77 8.89
N ILE A 444 19.64 5.48 8.94
CA ILE A 444 19.00 4.84 10.11
C ILE A 444 20.00 4.10 11.01
N TYR A 445 21.24 3.87 10.56
CA TYR A 445 22.29 3.22 11.35
C TYR A 445 23.29 4.24 11.84
N GLN A 446 23.73 4.13 13.09
CA GLN A 446 24.84 4.95 13.57
C GLN A 446 26.15 4.47 12.94
N PRO A 447 26.89 5.33 12.22
CA PRO A 447 28.19 4.98 11.67
C PRO A 447 29.22 4.90 12.80
N PHE A 448 30.10 3.93 12.72
CA PHE A 448 31.22 3.77 13.64
C PHE A 448 32.53 3.66 12.88
N LEU A 449 33.61 4.15 13.48
CA LEU A 449 34.95 4.07 12.93
C LEU A 449 35.39 2.60 12.93
N ILE A 450 35.67 2.05 11.75
CA ILE A 450 36.06 0.64 11.57
C ILE A 450 37.52 0.48 11.17
N PHE A 451 38.13 1.52 10.62
CA PHE A 451 39.51 1.51 10.20
C PHE A 451 40.09 2.92 10.27
N SER A 452 41.31 3.04 10.79
CA SER A 452 42.13 4.25 10.73
C SER A 452 43.56 3.86 10.37
N THR A 453 44.21 4.61 9.48
CA THR A 453 45.63 4.38 9.18
C THR A 453 46.54 4.62 10.39
N ASP A 454 46.12 5.44 11.35
CA ASP A 454 46.87 5.70 12.58
C ASP A 454 46.88 4.48 13.50
N GLU A 455 45.78 3.70 13.53
CA GLU A 455 45.63 2.54 14.40
C GLU A 455 45.97 1.22 13.70
N ASN A 456 45.62 1.10 12.42
CA ASN A 456 45.67 -0.15 11.66
C ASN A 456 46.79 -0.18 10.59
N GLY A 457 47.53 0.91 10.44
CA GLY A 457 48.62 1.04 9.46
C GLY A 457 48.13 1.25 8.02
N THR A 458 49.07 1.29 7.08
CA THR A 458 48.83 1.69 5.67
C THR A 458 48.73 0.51 4.69
N SER A 459 48.62 -0.72 5.19
CA SER A 459 48.51 -1.92 4.33
C SER A 459 47.12 -2.02 3.70
N ILE A 460 47.05 -2.07 2.36
CA ILE A 460 45.80 -2.25 1.60
C ILE A 460 45.17 -3.62 1.91
N SER A 461 45.99 -4.66 2.12
CA SER A 461 45.50 -5.98 2.50
C SER A 461 44.81 -5.97 3.87
N ASN A 462 45.37 -5.26 4.86
CA ASN A 462 44.74 -5.11 6.18
C ASN A 462 43.44 -4.29 6.10
N PHE A 463 43.48 -3.20 5.33
CA PHE A 463 42.30 -2.39 5.03
C PHE A 463 41.17 -3.26 4.47
N LEU A 464 41.42 -4.00 3.39
CA LEU A 464 40.40 -4.84 2.77
C LEU A 464 39.88 -5.95 3.69
N ALA A 465 40.74 -6.56 4.51
CA ALA A 465 40.32 -7.56 5.49
C ALA A 465 39.32 -6.97 6.50
N THR A 466 39.56 -5.72 6.94
CA THR A 466 38.74 -5.02 7.93
C THR A 466 37.40 -4.55 7.36
N VAL A 467 37.39 -3.98 6.14
CA VAL A 467 36.18 -3.34 5.58
C VAL A 467 35.27 -4.27 4.78
N SER A 468 35.73 -5.48 4.40
CA SER A 468 34.96 -6.39 3.54
C SER A 468 33.63 -6.86 4.14
N GLY A 469 33.49 -6.87 5.47
CA GLY A 469 32.27 -7.28 6.16
C GLY A 469 31.11 -6.27 6.08
N TYR A 470 31.38 -5.05 5.60
CA TYR A 470 30.41 -3.95 5.60
C TYR A 470 29.74 -3.80 4.23
N SER A 471 28.43 -3.57 4.25
CA SER A 471 27.63 -3.40 3.02
C SER A 471 27.86 -2.05 2.35
N SER A 472 28.28 -1.06 3.12
CA SER A 472 28.58 0.30 2.67
C SER A 472 29.51 0.97 3.67
N THR A 473 30.33 1.91 3.19
CA THR A 473 31.35 2.58 4.00
C THR A 473 31.49 4.04 3.59
N ILE A 474 31.78 4.94 4.54
CA ILE A 474 32.31 6.28 4.23
C ILE A 474 33.82 6.20 4.38
N MET A 475 34.56 6.50 3.31
CA MET A 475 36.01 6.65 3.34
C MET A 475 36.36 8.13 3.34
N VAL A 476 37.18 8.56 4.30
CA VAL A 476 37.66 9.93 4.45
C VAL A 476 39.18 9.92 4.42
N VAL A 477 39.77 10.78 3.60
CA VAL A 477 41.22 10.98 3.48
C VAL A 477 41.53 12.41 3.87
N LYS A 478 42.47 12.57 4.80
CA LYS A 478 43.12 13.84 5.11
C LYS A 478 44.54 13.79 4.58
N THR A 479 44.90 14.72 3.69
CA THR A 479 46.26 14.78 3.15
C THR A 479 47.22 15.47 4.13
N MET A 480 48.53 15.28 3.94
CA MET A 480 49.57 16.02 4.67
C MET A 480 49.50 17.54 4.46
N LYS A 481 48.80 18.00 3.41
CA LYS A 481 48.54 19.43 3.15
C LYS A 481 47.25 19.95 3.81
N GLY A 482 46.51 19.09 4.50
CA GLY A 482 45.26 19.44 5.16
C GLY A 482 44.02 19.40 4.27
N GLU A 483 44.12 18.90 3.04
CA GLU A 483 42.95 18.70 2.17
C GLU A 483 42.13 17.52 2.69
N ILE A 484 40.80 17.66 2.74
CA ILE A 484 39.88 16.61 3.21
C ILE A 484 38.92 16.25 2.08
N PHE A 485 38.98 15.01 1.63
CA PHE A 485 38.09 14.47 0.62
C PHE A 485 37.82 12.98 0.87
N GLY A 486 36.89 12.40 0.12
CA GLY A 486 36.55 11.01 0.30
C GLY A 486 35.44 10.54 -0.60
N ALA A 487 34.91 9.37 -0.27
CA ALA A 487 33.82 8.76 -0.98
C ALA A 487 32.87 8.03 -0.04
N PHE A 488 31.58 8.10 -0.33
CA PHE A 488 30.64 7.11 0.16
C PHE A 488 30.63 5.93 -0.82
N CYS A 489 30.96 4.73 -0.34
CA CYS A 489 30.98 3.50 -1.11
C CYS A 489 29.69 2.72 -0.83
N GLY A 490 28.82 2.60 -1.84
CA GLY A 490 27.49 1.99 -1.70
C GLY A 490 27.46 0.46 -1.72
N SER A 491 28.61 -0.20 -1.88
CA SER A 491 28.74 -1.66 -2.05
C SER A 491 29.87 -2.22 -1.20
N SER A 492 29.79 -3.52 -0.89
CA SER A 492 30.79 -4.18 -0.05
C SER A 492 32.11 -4.37 -0.81
N TRP A 493 33.23 -4.05 -0.15
CA TRP A 493 34.58 -4.35 -0.65
C TRP A 493 34.82 -5.86 -0.83
N GLY A 494 34.00 -6.72 -0.22
CA GLY A 494 34.00 -8.17 -0.42
C GLY A 494 33.67 -8.58 -1.87
N GLU A 495 32.90 -7.77 -2.59
CA GLU A 495 32.47 -8.05 -3.97
C GLU A 495 33.65 -8.14 -4.95
N ARG A 496 34.82 -7.58 -4.61
CA ARG A 496 36.06 -7.73 -5.39
C ARG A 496 36.42 -9.20 -5.68
N THR A 497 36.04 -10.12 -4.79
CA THR A 497 36.35 -11.56 -4.89
C THR A 497 35.39 -12.34 -5.79
N LEU A 498 34.28 -11.72 -6.24
CA LEU A 498 33.27 -12.38 -7.09
C LEU A 498 33.69 -12.47 -8.56
N GLY A 499 34.71 -11.70 -8.98
CA GLY A 499 35.23 -11.70 -10.34
C GLY A 499 36.23 -12.82 -10.61
N LYS A 500 36.29 -13.30 -11.86
CA LYS A 500 37.32 -14.28 -12.32
C LYS A 500 38.71 -13.65 -12.57
N ARG A 501 38.86 -12.33 -12.42
CA ARG A 501 40.10 -11.58 -12.66
C ARG A 501 40.44 -10.76 -11.42
N GLU A 502 41.71 -10.66 -11.11
CA GLU A 502 42.23 -9.66 -10.17
C GLU A 502 41.94 -8.26 -10.73
N TYR A 503 41.48 -7.34 -9.88
CA TYR A 503 41.19 -5.95 -10.22
C TYR A 503 40.04 -5.70 -11.22
N LEU A 504 38.86 -6.29 -10.97
CA LEU A 504 37.63 -5.96 -11.70
C LEU A 504 36.85 -4.84 -10.99
N PHE A 505 36.31 -3.90 -11.76
CA PHE A 505 35.38 -2.91 -11.22
C PHE A 505 34.06 -3.54 -10.78
N PHE A 506 33.61 -3.14 -9.59
CA PHE A 506 32.33 -3.51 -8.97
C PHE A 506 31.67 -2.27 -8.36
N GLY A 507 30.50 -2.47 -7.75
CA GLY A 507 29.75 -1.43 -7.05
C GLY A 507 28.55 -0.86 -7.82
N THR A 508 27.89 0.12 -7.21
CA THR A 508 26.66 0.75 -7.75
C THR A 508 26.79 2.27 -7.89
N GLY A 509 25.85 2.83 -8.67
CA GLY A 509 25.67 4.27 -8.85
C GLY A 509 25.23 5.06 -7.61
N GLU A 510 25.15 4.43 -6.44
CA GLU A 510 24.97 5.12 -5.15
C GLU A 510 26.29 5.63 -4.57
N THR A 511 27.41 5.20 -5.14
CA THR A 511 28.74 5.71 -4.79
C THR A 511 28.84 7.17 -5.22
N PHE A 512 29.39 8.03 -4.36
CA PHE A 512 29.64 9.44 -4.68
C PHE A 512 30.90 9.93 -3.97
N LEU A 513 31.54 10.94 -4.54
CA LEU A 513 32.71 11.58 -3.95
C LEU A 513 32.30 12.85 -3.21
N PHE A 514 33.09 13.24 -2.22
CA PHE A 514 32.96 14.52 -1.55
C PHE A 514 34.33 15.18 -1.32
N VAL A 515 34.34 16.51 -1.32
CA VAL A 515 35.51 17.33 -0.98
C VAL A 515 35.06 18.43 -0.03
N PHE A 516 35.81 18.67 1.04
CA PHE A 516 35.62 19.79 1.94
C PHE A 516 36.62 20.88 1.62
N ASP A 517 36.14 21.93 0.95
CA ASP A 517 36.96 23.07 0.53
C ASP A 517 36.10 24.32 0.31
N PRO A 518 36.10 25.29 1.23
CA PRO A 518 35.74 25.17 2.65
C PRO A 518 34.29 24.69 2.89
N LYS A 519 33.49 24.56 1.84
CA LYS A 519 32.12 23.98 1.87
C LYS A 519 32.15 22.58 1.26
N LEU A 520 31.16 21.76 1.61
CA LEU A 520 30.96 20.45 1.00
C LEU A 520 30.66 20.57 -0.51
N ARG A 521 31.51 19.97 -1.35
CA ARG A 521 31.26 19.71 -2.78
C ARG A 521 31.06 18.22 -2.99
N LEU A 522 30.07 17.84 -3.79
CA LEU A 522 29.71 16.46 -4.07
C LEU A 522 29.81 16.14 -5.56
N TYR A 523 30.29 14.95 -5.88
CA TYR A 523 30.33 14.40 -7.23
C TYR A 523 29.53 13.09 -7.26
N PRO A 524 28.22 13.14 -7.54
CA PRO A 524 27.39 11.96 -7.70
C PRO A 524 27.71 11.24 -9.02
N TRP A 525 27.31 9.98 -9.13
CA TRP A 525 27.40 9.25 -10.38
C TRP A 525 26.66 9.96 -11.52
N VAL A 526 27.29 10.10 -12.68
CA VAL A 526 26.72 10.81 -13.85
C VAL A 526 25.40 10.21 -14.35
N GLY A 527 25.13 8.94 -14.08
CA GLY A 527 23.87 8.27 -14.42
C GLY A 527 22.66 8.76 -13.62
N LEU A 528 22.85 9.38 -12.44
CA LEU A 528 21.77 9.99 -11.66
C LEU A 528 21.23 11.27 -12.32
N CYS A 529 22.03 11.92 -13.17
CA CYS A 529 21.66 13.17 -13.84
C CYS A 529 20.83 12.97 -15.13
N GLY A 530 20.30 11.76 -15.37
CA GLY A 530 19.53 11.43 -16.57
C GLY A 530 20.35 11.39 -17.88
N ARG A 531 21.67 11.44 -17.79
CA ARG A 531 22.59 11.32 -18.94
C ARG A 531 22.65 9.85 -19.40
N ARG A 532 22.81 9.61 -20.72
CA ARG A 532 23.08 8.26 -21.25
C ARG A 532 24.41 7.76 -20.70
N THR A 533 24.40 6.64 -19.99
CA THR A 533 25.60 6.02 -19.39
C THR A 533 26.29 5.12 -20.41
N THR A 534 27.62 5.19 -20.45
CA THR A 534 28.48 4.22 -21.14
C THR A 534 29.07 3.22 -20.14
N ALA A 535 29.66 2.13 -20.63
CA ALA A 535 30.39 1.18 -19.78
C ALA A 535 31.52 1.87 -18.99
N GLU A 536 32.19 2.85 -19.60
CA GLU A 536 33.26 3.62 -18.95
C GLU A 536 32.76 4.58 -17.85
N SER A 537 31.48 4.96 -17.89
CA SER A 537 30.85 5.79 -16.85
C SER A 537 30.27 4.98 -15.68
N SER A 538 30.50 3.67 -15.64
CA SER A 538 29.96 2.76 -14.60
C SER A 538 31.08 1.99 -13.90
N LEU A 539 32.20 2.65 -13.63
CA LEU A 539 33.39 2.08 -13.00
C LEU A 539 33.54 2.64 -11.58
N PHE A 540 32.91 2.02 -10.59
CA PHE A 540 32.74 2.60 -9.25
C PHE A 540 33.87 2.28 -8.28
N LEU A 541 34.13 1.00 -8.01
CA LEU A 541 35.13 0.53 -7.04
C LEU A 541 35.97 -0.57 -7.69
N ALA A 542 37.27 -0.60 -7.45
CA ALA A 542 38.15 -1.71 -7.80
C ALA A 542 39.22 -1.87 -6.72
N ALA A 543 39.56 -3.11 -6.38
CA ALA A 543 40.62 -3.37 -5.40
C ALA A 543 41.24 -4.76 -5.60
N ASP A 544 42.54 -4.87 -5.32
CA ASP A 544 43.28 -6.12 -5.14
C ASP A 544 44.17 -6.02 -3.87
N SER A 545 45.11 -6.94 -3.66
CA SER A 545 45.98 -6.92 -2.48
C SER A 545 46.92 -5.71 -2.39
N HIS A 546 47.15 -5.02 -3.51
CA HIS A 546 48.12 -3.93 -3.69
C HIS A 546 47.52 -2.64 -4.25
N ASN A 547 46.32 -2.67 -4.82
CA ASN A 547 45.71 -1.52 -5.49
C ASN A 547 44.31 -1.29 -4.96
N LEU A 548 43.93 -0.02 -4.86
CA LEU A 548 42.61 0.44 -4.45
C LEU A 548 42.20 1.59 -5.36
N SER A 549 40.99 1.55 -5.93
CA SER A 549 40.48 2.61 -6.79
C SER A 549 38.99 2.87 -6.59
N ILE A 550 38.63 4.14 -6.61
CA ILE A 550 37.26 4.65 -6.55
C ILE A 550 37.07 5.62 -7.73
N GLY A 551 36.07 5.33 -8.56
CA GLY A 551 35.72 6.11 -9.75
C GLY A 551 36.71 5.95 -10.88
N GLY A 552 36.31 5.34 -11.99
CA GLY A 552 37.14 5.16 -13.18
C GLY A 552 36.52 5.72 -14.46
N GLY A 553 37.17 5.44 -15.58
CA GLY A 553 36.70 5.78 -16.93
C GLY A 553 37.39 7.01 -17.52
N GLY A 554 37.63 7.00 -18.84
CA GLY A 554 38.37 8.07 -19.52
C GLY A 554 39.87 8.10 -19.23
N GLY A 555 40.42 7.02 -18.65
CA GLY A 555 41.86 6.86 -18.38
C GLY A 555 42.34 7.32 -17.00
N GLY A 556 41.46 7.87 -16.14
CA GLY A 556 41.81 8.33 -14.78
C GLY A 556 41.02 7.62 -13.67
N MET A 557 41.52 7.73 -12.43
CA MET A 557 40.83 7.30 -11.21
C MET A 557 40.53 8.49 -10.31
N ALA A 558 39.34 8.58 -9.72
CA ALA A 558 39.01 9.71 -8.86
C ALA A 558 39.76 9.66 -7.52
N ILE A 559 39.92 8.47 -6.93
CA ILE A 559 40.83 8.20 -5.82
C ILE A 559 41.52 6.87 -6.12
N GLY A 560 42.84 6.85 -6.13
CA GLY A 560 43.66 5.67 -6.34
C GLY A 560 44.76 5.55 -5.31
N PHE A 561 45.02 4.32 -4.85
CA PHE A 561 46.19 3.96 -4.04
C PHE A 561 46.89 2.76 -4.67
N GLU A 562 48.21 2.80 -4.70
CA GLU A 562 49.06 1.75 -5.27
C GLU A 562 50.14 1.37 -4.25
N GLY A 563 50.29 0.07 -4.00
CA GLY A 563 51.19 -0.53 -3.01
C GLY A 563 50.77 -0.32 -1.55
N SER A 564 50.37 0.90 -1.16
CA SER A 564 50.01 1.26 0.21
C SER A 564 49.02 2.42 0.27
N LEU A 565 48.34 2.59 1.41
CA LEU A 565 47.48 3.74 1.68
C LEU A 565 48.24 5.03 2.02
N ALA A 566 49.59 5.01 2.05
CA ALA A 566 50.41 6.17 2.41
C ALA A 566 50.47 7.22 1.28
N ARG A 567 50.39 6.78 0.02
CA ARG A 567 50.47 7.65 -1.16
C ARG A 567 49.34 7.30 -2.11
N GLY A 568 48.63 8.31 -2.58
CA GLY A 568 47.54 8.15 -3.51
C GLY A 568 47.53 9.20 -4.61
N PHE A 569 46.64 9.01 -5.57
CA PHE A 569 46.42 9.92 -6.68
C PHE A 569 44.93 10.16 -6.91
N SER A 570 44.62 11.31 -7.50
CA SER A 570 43.28 11.75 -7.85
C SER A 570 43.29 12.39 -9.22
N SER A 571 42.42 11.92 -10.11
CA SER A 571 42.30 12.37 -11.49
C SER A 571 40.82 12.55 -11.85
N PRO A 572 40.51 13.27 -12.95
CA PRO A 572 39.16 13.27 -13.49
C PRO A 572 38.74 11.87 -13.93
N CYS A 573 37.48 11.50 -13.73
CA CYS A 573 36.94 10.24 -14.22
C CYS A 573 35.54 10.42 -14.84
N LEU A 574 35.20 9.56 -15.81
CA LEU A 574 33.89 9.61 -16.48
C LEU A 574 32.74 9.15 -15.58
N THR A 575 33.02 8.37 -14.54
CA THR A 575 31.99 7.88 -13.62
C THR A 575 31.36 9.02 -12.80
N PHE A 576 32.15 10.00 -12.36
CA PHE A 576 31.68 11.09 -11.50
C PHE A 576 31.75 12.49 -12.14
N ASP A 577 32.36 12.62 -13.32
CA ASP A 577 32.63 13.93 -13.96
C ASP A 577 33.33 14.89 -12.98
N ASN A 578 34.22 14.34 -12.16
CA ASN A 578 34.91 15.07 -11.10
C ASN A 578 36.16 15.76 -11.64
N ALA A 579 36.53 16.89 -11.02
CA ALA A 579 37.89 17.42 -11.10
C ALA A 579 38.80 16.60 -10.16
N PRO A 580 40.15 16.71 -10.28
CA PRO A 580 41.06 16.17 -9.27
C PRO A 580 40.65 16.68 -7.87
N LEU A 581 40.59 15.77 -6.90
CA LEU A 581 40.14 16.07 -5.54
C LEU A 581 41.22 16.74 -4.69
N CYS A 582 42.46 16.75 -5.18
CA CYS A 582 43.61 17.46 -4.60
C CYS A 582 44.34 18.29 -5.68
N GLU A 583 45.04 19.34 -5.26
CA GLU A 583 45.61 20.35 -6.18
C GLU A 583 46.58 19.80 -7.24
N ARG A 584 47.36 18.76 -6.92
CA ARG A 584 48.43 18.24 -7.79
C ARG A 584 48.11 16.89 -8.42
N GLY A 585 46.93 16.34 -8.16
CA GLY A 585 46.55 14.99 -8.59
C GLY A 585 47.30 13.84 -7.91
N GLU A 586 48.33 14.11 -7.11
CA GLU A 586 48.99 13.18 -6.20
C GLU A 586 48.97 13.74 -4.78
N PHE A 587 48.82 12.85 -3.79
CA PHE A 587 48.76 13.23 -2.39
C PHE A 587 49.44 12.20 -1.47
N GLU A 588 49.95 12.69 -0.35
CA GLU A 588 50.39 11.86 0.77
C GLU A 588 49.31 11.87 1.85
N THR A 589 48.93 10.68 2.31
CA THR A 589 47.90 10.51 3.33
C THR A 589 48.48 10.86 4.68
N SER A 590 47.88 11.83 5.37
CA SER A 590 48.13 12.06 6.80
C SER A 590 47.38 11.01 7.61
N VAL A 591 46.05 10.95 7.45
CA VAL A 591 45.19 9.96 8.08
C VAL A 591 44.09 9.59 7.09
N MET A 592 43.75 8.32 7.01
CA MET A 592 42.55 7.83 6.34
C MET A 592 41.68 7.08 7.33
N GLU A 593 40.42 7.50 7.43
CA GLU A 593 39.41 6.91 8.32
C GLU A 593 38.28 6.32 7.48
N VAL A 594 37.79 5.16 7.91
CA VAL A 594 36.63 4.52 7.30
C VAL A 594 35.57 4.25 8.34
N TYR A 595 34.34 4.65 8.02
CA TYR A 595 33.17 4.46 8.85
C TYR A 595 32.27 3.40 8.21
N GLY A 596 31.93 2.37 8.98
CA GLY A 596 31.05 1.29 8.56
C GLY A 596 29.61 1.52 9.00
N PHE A 597 28.67 0.97 8.24
CA PHE A 597 27.26 0.83 8.64
C PHE A 597 26.98 -0.67 8.85
N SER A 598 26.65 -1.08 10.08
CA SER A 598 26.34 -2.48 10.41
C SER A 598 24.87 -2.65 10.76
N ASP A 599 24.31 -3.80 10.38
CA ASP A 599 23.00 -4.31 10.82
C ASP A 599 23.04 -4.91 12.24
N GLN A 600 24.23 -5.05 12.84
CA GLN A 600 24.42 -5.66 14.15
C GLN A 600 24.21 -4.65 15.28
N MET A 601 22.98 -4.57 15.79
CA MET A 601 22.78 -4.34 17.22
C MET A 601 23.14 -5.67 17.90
N GLU A 602 24.38 -5.83 18.35
CA GLU A 602 24.66 -6.78 19.43
C GLU A 602 24.12 -6.19 20.72
N MET A 603 22.99 -6.73 21.19
CA MET A 603 22.60 -6.82 22.59
C MET A 603 21.93 -8.17 22.83
#